data_AF-A0A1H6JWS5-F1
#
_entry.id   AF-A0A1H6JWS5-F1
#
_cell.length_a   1.000
_cell.length_b   1.000
_cell.length_c   1.000
_cell.angle_alpha   90.00
_cell.angle_beta   90.00
_cell.angle_gamma   90.00
#
_symmetry.space_group_name_H-M   'P 1'
#
loop_
_entity.id
_entity.type
_entity.pdbx_description
1 polymer ?
#
loop_
_entity_poly.entity_id
_entity_poly.type
_entity_poly.pdbx_seq_one_letter_code
_entity_poly.pdbx_strand_id
1 'polypeptide(L)'
;MALQIQQVISDGISVAASRNGAIFAVLFVVVETVGLLLFFGAGTLYVPVDVGTGITSGTDIAAGGELPQMASSIAILLTSAFTSIITIPLSIIAIRTFVGGHTDSIPDPYIFDRIGRATVSGVIVNFLYGILLFAIPIAAAIGLLLSIATIGRLDVLPDQYSIVVFAIIGLLIIFGTILVLGIVWLHFLFILHEVSIRHRGVLGAFKGSWDTVRGHRLTVAMLGVALVAIRMSVSWFAVPSTGGHWSPVQIVITSASIVASSIVGVFVAAIFARAYRNLRPDVTDGFM
;
A
#
# COMPACT_ATOMS: atom_id res chain seq x y z
N MET A 1 15.66 -24.87 -0.58
CA MET A 1 16.70 -23.91 -1.00
C MET A 1 16.60 -22.68 -0.12
N ALA A 2 17.67 -22.19 0.48
CA ALA A 2 17.61 -20.97 1.32
C ALA A 2 17.57 -19.72 0.44
N LEU A 3 16.76 -18.73 0.80
CA LEU A 3 16.70 -17.46 0.09
C LEU A 3 18.02 -16.70 0.27
N GLN A 4 18.73 -16.44 -0.83
CA GLN A 4 20.02 -15.74 -0.81
C GLN A 4 19.78 -14.24 -0.78
N ILE A 5 19.55 -13.69 0.42
CA ILE A 5 19.21 -12.27 0.62
C ILE A 5 20.19 -11.33 -0.08
N GLN A 6 21.50 -11.59 0.06
CA GLN A 6 22.53 -10.74 -0.52
C GLN A 6 22.45 -10.68 -2.04
N GLN A 7 22.24 -11.83 -2.69
CA GLN A 7 22.08 -11.88 -4.14
C GLN A 7 20.79 -11.18 -4.59
N VAL A 8 19.68 -11.43 -3.89
CA VAL A 8 18.39 -10.78 -4.17
C VAL A 8 18.47 -9.27 -4.07
N ILE A 9 19.17 -8.74 -3.06
CA ILE A 9 19.36 -7.30 -2.87
C ILE A 9 20.28 -6.73 -3.95
N SER A 10 21.43 -7.36 -4.22
CA SER A 10 22.37 -6.90 -5.24
C SER A 10 21.75 -6.88 -6.64
N ASP A 11 21.03 -7.95 -7.00
CA ASP A 11 20.35 -8.06 -8.29
C ASP A 11 19.13 -7.12 -8.38
N GLY A 12 18.47 -6.84 -7.25
CA GLY A 12 17.38 -5.87 -7.20
C GLY A 12 17.89 -4.45 -7.41
N ILE A 13 18.99 -4.09 -6.74
CA ILE A 13 19.66 -2.78 -6.86
C ILE A 13 20.16 -2.57 -8.29
N SER A 14 20.80 -3.58 -8.91
CA SER A 14 21.34 -3.44 -10.27
C SER A 14 20.24 -3.19 -11.31
N VAL A 15 19.09 -3.88 -11.18
CA VAL A 15 17.94 -3.65 -12.04
C VAL A 15 17.26 -2.31 -11.76
N ALA A 16 17.13 -1.91 -10.49
CA ALA A 16 16.57 -0.60 -10.13
C ALA A 16 17.43 0.56 -10.62
N ALA A 17 18.75 0.41 -10.63
CA ALA A 17 19.70 1.41 -11.12
C ALA A 17 19.81 1.45 -12.65
N SER A 18 19.06 0.60 -13.38
CA SER A 18 19.05 0.57 -14.83
C SER A 18 18.24 1.71 -15.46
N ARG A 19 18.31 1.83 -16.79
CA ARG A 19 17.52 2.79 -17.57
C ARG A 19 16.02 2.61 -17.33
N ASN A 20 15.53 1.37 -17.34
CA ASN A 20 14.13 1.08 -17.06
C ASN A 20 13.74 1.48 -15.63
N GLY A 21 14.62 1.23 -14.64
CA GLY A 21 14.40 1.68 -13.27
C GLY A 21 14.26 3.20 -13.15
N ALA A 22 15.10 3.96 -13.84
CA ALA A 22 15.00 5.42 -13.91
C ALA A 22 13.69 5.89 -14.57
N ILE A 23 13.24 5.23 -15.64
CA ILE A 23 11.95 5.53 -16.29
C ILE A 23 10.79 5.30 -15.30
N PHE A 24 10.77 4.17 -14.60
CA PHE A 24 9.74 3.91 -13.59
C PHE A 24 9.79 4.93 -12.46
N ALA A 25 10.97 5.36 -12.01
CA ALA A 25 11.09 6.37 -10.97
C ALA A 25 10.44 7.68 -11.41
N VAL A 26 10.70 8.14 -12.64
CA VAL A 26 10.07 9.35 -13.20
C VAL A 26 8.55 9.15 -13.32
N LEU A 27 8.07 8.00 -13.80
CA LEU A 27 6.64 7.72 -13.91
C LEU A 27 5.96 7.71 -12.54
N PHE A 28 6.58 7.12 -11.51
CA PHE A 28 6.06 7.16 -10.15
C PHE A 28 6.05 8.58 -9.59
N VAL A 29 7.08 9.40 -9.86
CA VAL A 29 7.08 10.82 -9.46
C VAL A 29 5.91 11.55 -10.08
N VAL A 30 5.64 11.33 -11.37
CA VAL A 30 4.50 11.96 -12.06
C VAL A 30 3.19 11.52 -11.42
N VAL A 31 2.99 10.21 -11.21
CA VAL A 31 1.76 9.67 -10.61
C VAL A 31 1.56 10.15 -9.18
N GLU A 32 2.60 10.15 -8.34
CA GLU A 32 2.55 10.66 -6.97
C GLU A 32 2.29 12.16 -6.93
N THR A 33 2.89 12.94 -7.83
CA THR A 33 2.62 14.38 -7.95
C THR A 33 1.17 14.64 -8.36
N VAL A 34 0.66 13.91 -9.35
CA VAL A 34 -0.75 14.02 -9.77
C VAL A 34 -1.68 13.62 -8.63
N GLY A 35 -1.39 12.52 -7.93
CA GLY A 35 -2.16 12.09 -6.76
C GLY A 35 -2.18 13.14 -5.66
N LEU A 36 -1.04 13.78 -5.39
CA LEU A 36 -0.93 14.86 -4.42
C LEU A 36 -1.74 16.10 -4.85
N LEU A 37 -1.64 16.50 -6.12
CA LEU A 37 -2.43 17.62 -6.66
C LEU A 37 -3.93 17.34 -6.59
N LEU A 38 -4.36 16.12 -6.90
CA LEU A 38 -5.74 15.69 -6.75
C LEU A 38 -6.17 15.68 -5.28
N PHE A 39 -5.28 15.31 -4.36
CA PHE A 39 -5.58 15.31 -2.93
C PHE A 39 -5.85 16.73 -2.44
N PHE A 40 -5.02 17.70 -2.84
CA PHE A 40 -5.30 19.11 -2.56
C PHE A 40 -6.56 19.59 -3.24
N GLY A 41 -6.71 19.32 -4.54
CA GLY A 41 -7.91 19.70 -5.27
C GLY A 41 -9.18 19.16 -4.61
N ALA A 42 -9.20 17.90 -4.20
CA ALA A 42 -10.33 17.29 -3.53
C ALA A 42 -10.56 17.83 -2.10
N GLY A 43 -9.49 18.20 -1.39
CA GLY A 43 -9.57 18.77 -0.05
C GLY A 43 -9.95 20.25 -0.01
N THR A 44 -9.65 21.02 -1.06
CA THR A 44 -9.74 22.49 -1.05
C THR A 44 -10.58 23.09 -2.17
N LEU A 45 -10.79 22.39 -3.29
CA LEU A 45 -11.61 22.88 -4.40
C LEU A 45 -13.01 22.27 -4.29
N TYR A 46 -13.99 23.14 -4.05
CA TYR A 46 -15.40 22.83 -4.22
C TYR A 46 -15.65 22.42 -5.68
N VAL A 47 -15.74 21.12 -5.94
CA VAL A 47 -16.30 20.62 -7.21
C VAL A 47 -17.81 20.56 -7.00
N PRO A 48 -18.62 21.36 -7.70
CA PRO A 48 -20.08 21.34 -7.57
C PRO A 48 -20.61 20.07 -8.25
N VAL A 49 -20.39 18.93 -7.63
CA VAL A 49 -21.07 17.68 -7.97
C VAL A 49 -22.15 17.55 -6.91
N ASP A 50 -23.42 17.62 -7.31
CA ASP A 50 -24.53 17.27 -6.44
C ASP A 50 -24.40 15.77 -6.13
N VAL A 51 -23.85 15.46 -4.96
CA VAL A 51 -23.64 14.08 -4.48
C VAL A 51 -24.87 13.55 -3.74
N GLY A 52 -26.04 14.21 -3.87
CA GLY A 52 -27.26 13.81 -3.18
C GLY A 52 -27.23 14.06 -1.67
N THR A 53 -26.31 14.90 -1.20
CA THR A 53 -26.15 15.26 0.22
C THR A 53 -27.14 16.35 0.69
N GLY A 54 -28.01 16.83 -0.20
CA GLY A 54 -28.98 17.88 0.11
C GLY A 54 -28.37 19.29 0.22
N ILE A 55 -27.11 19.46 -0.19
CA ILE A 55 -26.46 20.78 -0.25
C ILE A 55 -26.84 21.43 -1.58
N THR A 56 -27.66 22.47 -1.53
CA THR A 56 -28.02 23.26 -2.71
C THR A 56 -26.78 23.95 -3.30
N SER A 57 -26.53 23.70 -4.59
CA SER A 57 -25.46 24.34 -5.34
C SER A 57 -25.60 25.87 -5.29
N GLY A 58 -24.62 26.56 -4.69
CA GLY A 58 -24.33 27.96 -5.03
C GLY A 58 -24.61 29.07 -4.02
N THR A 59 -24.86 28.83 -2.72
CA THR A 59 -25.12 29.95 -1.78
C THR A 59 -24.25 30.09 -0.54
N ASP A 60 -23.62 29.03 0.00
CA ASP A 60 -23.01 29.11 1.34
C ASP A 60 -21.48 28.88 1.42
N ILE A 61 -20.81 28.53 0.32
CA ILE A 61 -19.36 28.26 0.35
C ILE A 61 -18.68 28.98 -0.83
N ALA A 62 -17.80 29.93 -0.52
CA ALA A 62 -16.99 30.61 -1.52
C ALA A 62 -16.05 29.61 -2.23
N ALA A 63 -15.77 29.81 -3.51
CA ALA A 63 -14.78 29.02 -4.24
C ALA A 63 -13.42 29.09 -3.50
N GLY A 64 -12.90 27.94 -3.09
CA GLY A 64 -11.69 27.83 -2.25
C GLY A 64 -11.94 27.78 -0.74
N GLY A 65 -13.20 27.69 -0.29
CA GLY A 65 -13.57 27.48 1.11
C GLY A 65 -13.46 26.01 1.55
N GLU A 66 -13.39 25.80 2.87
CA GLU A 66 -13.32 24.46 3.46
C GLU A 66 -14.63 23.67 3.25
N LEU A 67 -14.51 22.45 2.74
CA LEU A 67 -15.63 21.53 2.62
C LEU A 67 -16.07 21.03 4.01
N PRO A 68 -17.37 20.75 4.22
CA PRO A 68 -17.82 20.04 5.41
C PRO A 68 -17.02 18.74 5.62
N GLN A 69 -16.70 18.40 6.88
CA GLN A 69 -15.78 17.29 7.19
C GLN A 69 -16.15 15.98 6.48
N MET A 70 -17.44 15.61 6.44
CA MET A 70 -17.90 14.42 5.70
C MET A 70 -17.62 14.50 4.20
N ALA A 71 -17.84 15.66 3.56
CA ALA A 71 -17.57 15.84 2.14
C ALA A 71 -16.07 15.78 1.83
N SER A 72 -15.22 16.41 2.66
CA SER A 72 -13.76 16.31 2.53
C SER A 72 -13.26 14.87 2.68
N SER A 73 -13.81 14.09 3.62
CA SER A 73 -13.42 12.70 3.83
C SER A 73 -13.80 11.82 2.63
N ILE A 74 -15.00 12.01 2.07
CA ILE A 74 -15.44 11.29 0.87
C ILE A 74 -14.55 11.67 -0.33
N ALA A 75 -14.25 12.94 -0.52
CA ALA A 75 -13.40 13.42 -1.61
C ALA A 75 -11.97 12.85 -1.50
N ILE A 76 -11.39 12.84 -0.30
CA ILE A 76 -10.08 12.22 -0.02
C ILE A 76 -10.09 10.71 -0.33
N LEU A 77 -11.14 10.00 0.07
CA LEU A 77 -11.28 8.57 -0.20
C LEU A 77 -11.35 8.29 -1.71
N LEU A 78 -12.15 9.06 -2.45
CA LEU A 78 -12.28 8.94 -3.90
C LEU A 78 -10.97 9.25 -4.62
N THR A 79 -10.25 10.30 -4.22
CA THR A 79 -8.94 10.63 -4.77
C THR A 79 -7.91 9.54 -4.51
N SER A 80 -7.93 8.94 -3.31
CA SER A 80 -7.04 7.82 -2.96
C SER A 80 -7.34 6.59 -3.82
N ALA A 81 -8.63 6.29 -4.02
CA ALA A 81 -9.07 5.22 -4.91
C ALA A 81 -8.65 5.46 -6.36
N PHE A 82 -8.83 6.69 -6.87
CA PHE A 82 -8.44 7.06 -8.23
C PHE A 82 -6.93 6.97 -8.45
N THR A 83 -6.14 7.50 -7.51
CA THR A 83 -4.68 7.40 -7.54
C THR A 83 -4.26 5.93 -7.57
N SER A 84 -4.89 5.07 -6.77
CA SER A 84 -4.63 3.63 -6.80
C SER A 84 -4.89 3.00 -8.17
N ILE A 85 -5.95 3.40 -8.87
CA ILE A 85 -6.28 2.86 -10.20
C ILE A 85 -5.18 3.19 -11.21
N ILE A 86 -4.54 4.36 -11.09
CA ILE A 86 -3.43 4.78 -11.96
C ILE A 86 -2.12 4.08 -11.59
N THR A 87 -1.84 3.93 -10.29
CA THR A 87 -0.57 3.37 -9.81
C THR A 87 -0.45 1.86 -10.06
N ILE A 88 -1.57 1.13 -10.05
CA ILE A 88 -1.57 -0.33 -10.22
C ILE A 88 -1.05 -0.80 -11.59
N PRO A 89 -1.53 -0.32 -12.75
CA PRO A 89 -1.00 -0.74 -14.04
C PRO A 89 0.50 -0.43 -14.16
N LEU A 90 0.94 0.74 -13.68
CA LEU A 90 2.35 1.10 -13.62
C LEU A 90 3.16 0.11 -12.77
N SER A 91 2.65 -0.26 -11.59
CA SER A 91 3.27 -1.25 -10.71
C SER A 91 3.35 -2.63 -11.35
N ILE A 92 2.32 -3.03 -12.11
CA ILE A 92 2.29 -4.31 -12.84
C ILE A 92 3.38 -4.35 -13.91
N ILE A 93 3.50 -3.29 -14.72
CA ILE A 93 4.54 -3.20 -15.76
C ILE A 93 5.93 -3.20 -15.11
N ALA A 94 6.11 -2.46 -14.01
CA ALA A 94 7.37 -2.44 -13.26
C ALA A 94 7.73 -3.84 -12.73
N ILE A 95 6.78 -4.55 -12.11
CA ILE A 95 6.99 -5.92 -11.61
C ILE A 95 7.39 -6.86 -12.75
N ARG A 96 6.66 -6.86 -13.87
CA ARG A 96 6.97 -7.70 -15.03
C ARG A 96 8.38 -7.43 -15.55
N THR A 97 8.72 -6.15 -15.69
CA THR A 97 10.05 -5.72 -16.18
C THR A 97 11.16 -6.14 -15.23
N PHE A 98 10.98 -5.95 -13.92
CA PHE A 98 12.00 -6.29 -12.92
C PHE A 98 12.14 -7.78 -12.68
N VAL A 99 11.05 -8.55 -12.75
CA VAL A 99 11.12 -10.01 -12.68
C VAL A 99 11.79 -10.56 -13.92
N GLY A 100 11.43 -10.09 -15.12
CA GLY A 100 12.12 -10.44 -16.37
C GLY A 100 13.60 -10.02 -16.38
N GLY A 101 13.96 -9.00 -15.59
CA GLY A 101 15.33 -8.52 -15.49
C GLY A 101 15.79 -7.67 -16.68
N HIS A 102 14.83 -7.12 -17.44
CA HIS A 102 15.14 -6.26 -18.58
C HIS A 102 15.59 -4.88 -18.10
N THR A 103 16.79 -4.48 -18.50
CA THR A 103 17.42 -3.21 -18.09
C THR A 103 17.34 -2.12 -19.17
N ASP A 104 17.27 -2.52 -20.43
CA ASP A 104 17.57 -1.61 -21.57
C ASP A 104 16.32 -1.15 -22.33
N SER A 105 15.29 -2.00 -22.39
CA SER A 105 13.99 -1.73 -23.01
C SER A 105 12.87 -2.42 -22.24
N ILE A 106 11.66 -1.86 -22.30
CA ILE A 106 10.45 -2.48 -21.75
C ILE A 106 9.83 -3.32 -22.88
N PRO A 107 9.70 -4.64 -22.74
CA PRO A 107 9.09 -5.47 -23.78
C PRO A 107 7.61 -5.11 -24.03
N ASP A 108 7.22 -5.00 -25.30
CA ASP A 108 5.83 -4.73 -25.71
C ASP A 108 4.80 -5.70 -25.09
N PRO A 109 5.07 -7.02 -24.97
CA PRO A 109 4.15 -7.94 -24.30
C PRO A 109 3.84 -7.53 -22.85
N TYR A 110 4.78 -6.90 -22.14
CA TYR A 110 4.56 -6.53 -20.74
C TYR A 110 3.61 -5.36 -20.58
N ILE A 111 3.55 -4.49 -21.60
CA ILE A 111 2.68 -3.31 -21.65
C ILE A 111 1.27 -3.72 -22.10
N PHE A 112 1.16 -4.52 -23.15
CA PHE A 112 -0.13 -4.75 -23.81
C PHE A 112 -0.79 -6.09 -23.45
N ASP A 113 -0.03 -7.12 -23.08
CA ASP A 113 -0.65 -8.43 -22.82
C ASP A 113 -1.45 -8.43 -21.51
N ARG A 114 -2.77 -8.56 -21.67
CA ARG A 114 -3.77 -8.76 -20.62
C ARG A 114 -3.68 -7.74 -19.48
N ILE A 115 -3.12 -6.56 -19.74
CA ILE A 115 -2.89 -5.54 -18.70
C ILE A 115 -4.20 -5.08 -18.06
N GLY A 116 -5.30 -5.00 -18.83
CA GLY A 116 -6.61 -4.64 -18.31
C GLY A 116 -7.11 -5.60 -17.23
N ARG A 117 -7.04 -6.91 -17.49
CA ARG A 117 -7.48 -7.93 -16.50
C ARG A 117 -6.56 -7.98 -15.29
N ALA A 118 -5.26 -7.83 -15.50
CA ALA A 118 -4.28 -7.76 -14.42
C ALA A 118 -4.53 -6.52 -13.55
N THR A 119 -4.84 -5.38 -14.18
CA THR A 119 -5.15 -4.12 -13.49
C THR A 119 -6.43 -4.23 -12.68
N VAL A 120 -7.52 -4.75 -13.26
CA VAL A 120 -8.78 -4.98 -12.53
C VAL A 120 -8.56 -5.90 -11.32
N SER A 121 -7.82 -7.00 -11.51
CA SER A 121 -7.50 -7.92 -10.42
C SER A 121 -6.62 -7.26 -9.36
N GLY A 122 -5.64 -6.44 -9.77
CA GLY A 122 -4.79 -5.66 -8.88
C GLY A 122 -5.56 -4.62 -8.09
N VAL A 123 -6.53 -3.94 -8.70
CA VAL A 123 -7.43 -2.97 -8.04
C VAL A 123 -8.27 -3.68 -6.99
N ILE A 124 -8.92 -4.80 -7.34
CA ILE A 124 -9.71 -5.58 -6.38
C ILE A 124 -8.85 -6.05 -5.22
N VAL A 125 -7.65 -6.57 -5.50
CA VAL A 125 -6.67 -6.96 -4.47
C VAL A 125 -6.32 -5.79 -3.56
N ASN A 126 -6.04 -4.61 -4.11
CA ASN A 126 -5.67 -3.44 -3.32
C ASN A 126 -6.83 -3.00 -2.42
N PHE A 127 -8.07 -3.02 -2.93
CA PHE A 127 -9.26 -2.75 -2.12
C PHE A 127 -9.47 -3.78 -1.01
N LEU A 128 -9.35 -5.08 -1.32
CA LEU A 128 -9.47 -6.14 -0.31
C LEU A 128 -8.40 -6.01 0.77
N TYR A 129 -7.17 -5.69 0.38
CA TYR A 129 -6.08 -5.43 1.31
C TYR A 129 -6.38 -4.21 2.19
N GLY A 130 -6.85 -3.10 1.62
CA GLY A 130 -7.27 -1.92 2.37
C GLY A 130 -8.42 -2.18 3.34
N ILE A 131 -9.46 -2.90 2.89
CA ILE A 131 -10.58 -3.32 3.74
C ILE A 131 -10.08 -4.17 4.91
N LEU A 132 -9.18 -5.12 4.65
CA LEU A 132 -8.68 -6.03 5.66
C LEU A 132 -7.82 -5.30 6.71
N LEU A 133 -6.97 -4.38 6.27
CA LEU A 133 -6.19 -3.51 7.15
C LEU A 133 -7.06 -2.65 8.07
N PHE A 134 -8.28 -2.32 7.67
CA PHE A 134 -9.22 -1.52 8.46
C PHE A 134 -10.15 -2.38 9.33
N ALA A 135 -10.66 -3.48 8.76
CA ALA A 135 -11.58 -4.38 9.44
C ALA A 135 -10.95 -5.08 10.64
N ILE A 136 -9.67 -5.47 10.56
CA ILE A 136 -8.98 -6.17 11.66
C ILE A 136 -8.84 -5.27 12.91
N PRO A 137 -8.30 -4.03 12.82
CA PRO A 137 -8.26 -3.11 13.96
C PRO A 137 -9.65 -2.78 14.52
N ILE A 138 -10.67 -2.61 13.67
CA ILE A 138 -12.04 -2.36 14.13
C ILE A 138 -12.58 -3.54 14.91
N ALA A 139 -12.44 -4.75 14.39
CA ALA A 139 -12.88 -5.96 15.08
C ALA A 139 -12.16 -6.11 16.43
N ALA A 140 -10.87 -5.79 16.48
CA ALA A 140 -10.08 -5.77 17.71
C ALA A 140 -10.57 -4.71 18.71
N ALA A 141 -10.87 -3.49 18.24
CA ALA A 141 -11.41 -2.42 19.07
C ALA A 141 -12.79 -2.77 19.64
N ILE A 142 -13.68 -3.35 18.82
CA ILE A 142 -14.98 -3.86 19.27
C ILE A 142 -14.78 -4.98 20.30
N GLY A 143 -13.89 -5.94 20.03
CA GLY A 143 -13.56 -7.01 20.97
C GLY A 143 -13.05 -6.48 22.31
N LEU A 144 -12.21 -5.45 22.29
CA LEU A 144 -11.72 -4.78 23.48
C LEU A 144 -12.87 -4.11 24.25
N LEU A 145 -13.71 -3.33 23.59
CA LEU A 145 -14.86 -2.68 24.21
C LEU A 145 -15.83 -3.70 24.85
N LEU A 146 -16.10 -4.80 24.15
CA LEU A 146 -16.94 -5.89 24.68
C LEU A 146 -16.30 -6.57 25.89
N SER A 147 -14.98 -6.78 25.87
CA SER A 147 -14.25 -7.33 27.02
C SER A 147 -14.34 -6.40 28.24
N ILE A 148 -14.21 -5.08 28.03
CA ILE A 148 -14.34 -4.07 29.08
C ILE A 148 -15.76 -4.08 29.67
N ALA A 149 -16.77 -4.04 28.81
CA ALA A 149 -18.17 -4.04 29.23
C ALA A 149 -18.57 -5.34 29.98
N THR A 150 -18.00 -6.48 29.60
CA THR A 150 -18.30 -7.76 30.24
C THR A 150 -17.68 -7.84 31.63
N ILE A 151 -16.41 -7.48 31.77
CA ILE A 151 -15.71 -7.53 33.07
C ILE A 151 -16.29 -6.50 34.04
N GLY A 152 -16.58 -5.29 33.57
CA GLY A 152 -17.18 -4.24 34.40
C GLY A 152 -18.61 -4.53 34.85
N ARG A 153 -19.32 -5.47 34.20
CA ARG A 153 -20.67 -5.90 34.61
C ARG A 153 -20.67 -7.05 35.61
N LEU A 154 -19.57 -7.78 35.72
CA LEU A 154 -19.57 -9.03 36.45
C LEU A 154 -19.34 -8.84 37.96
N ASP A 155 -18.84 -7.70 38.46
CA ASP A 155 -18.44 -7.49 39.88
C ASP A 155 -17.53 -8.64 40.43
N VAL A 156 -16.97 -9.44 39.53
CA VAL A 156 -16.24 -10.68 39.87
C VAL A 156 -14.85 -10.37 40.40
N LEU A 157 -14.30 -9.19 40.12
CA LEU A 157 -12.94 -8.81 40.49
C LEU A 157 -12.95 -7.64 41.48
N PRO A 158 -12.22 -7.76 42.61
CA PRO A 158 -11.94 -6.63 43.48
C PRO A 158 -11.28 -5.48 42.71
N ASP A 159 -11.67 -4.23 42.99
CA ASP A 159 -11.25 -3.02 42.27
C ASP A 159 -9.74 -2.94 42.03
N GLN A 160 -8.94 -3.36 43.01
CA GLN A 160 -7.47 -3.36 42.94
C GLN A 160 -6.87 -4.24 41.82
N TYR A 161 -7.59 -5.26 41.34
CA TYR A 161 -7.11 -6.16 40.28
C TYR A 161 -7.69 -5.83 38.91
N SER A 162 -8.76 -5.03 38.85
CA SER A 162 -9.48 -4.69 37.60
C SER A 162 -8.55 -4.04 36.57
N ILE A 163 -7.77 -3.04 36.98
CA ILE A 163 -6.82 -2.31 36.12
C ILE A 163 -5.78 -3.25 35.52
N VAL A 164 -5.23 -4.16 36.33
CA VAL A 164 -4.20 -5.12 35.89
C VAL A 164 -4.79 -6.08 34.85
N VAL A 165 -5.99 -6.59 35.11
CA VAL A 165 -6.68 -7.50 34.17
C VAL A 165 -7.01 -6.78 32.86
N PHE A 166 -7.51 -5.54 32.90
CA PHE A 166 -7.76 -4.74 31.69
C PHE A 166 -6.48 -4.47 30.90
N ALA A 167 -5.37 -4.14 31.57
CA ALA A 167 -4.09 -3.92 30.92
C ALA A 167 -3.61 -5.18 30.20
N ILE A 168 -3.71 -6.35 30.84
CA ILE A 168 -3.31 -7.64 30.24
C ILE A 168 -4.17 -7.96 29.02
N ILE A 169 -5.50 -7.84 29.14
CA ILE A 169 -6.41 -8.13 28.02
C ILE A 169 -6.18 -7.16 26.86
N GLY A 170 -6.05 -5.87 27.16
CA GLY A 170 -5.72 -4.85 26.16
C GLY A 170 -4.43 -5.16 25.43
N LEU A 171 -3.37 -5.51 26.17
CA LEU A 171 -2.08 -5.89 25.60
C LEU A 171 -2.19 -7.14 24.72
N LEU A 172 -2.91 -8.17 25.16
CA LEU A 172 -3.12 -9.41 24.39
C LEU A 172 -3.89 -9.15 23.10
N ILE A 173 -4.93 -8.30 23.14
CA ILE A 173 -5.70 -7.93 21.94
C ILE A 173 -4.84 -7.13 20.98
N ILE A 174 -4.08 -6.14 21.47
CA ILE A 174 -3.18 -5.34 20.62
C ILE A 174 -2.11 -6.24 19.98
N PHE A 175 -1.45 -7.08 20.77
CA PHE A 175 -0.42 -7.99 20.27
C PHE A 175 -0.99 -8.99 19.27
N GLY A 176 -2.13 -9.60 19.57
CA GLY A 176 -2.83 -10.52 18.68
C GLY A 176 -3.21 -9.85 17.35
N THR A 177 -3.68 -8.61 17.42
CA THR A 177 -4.04 -7.80 16.24
C THR A 177 -2.83 -7.52 15.35
N ILE A 178 -1.72 -7.06 15.96
CA ILE A 178 -0.46 -6.80 15.23
C ILE A 178 0.05 -8.10 14.58
N LEU A 179 -0.01 -9.22 15.30
CA LEU A 179 0.43 -10.52 14.78
C LEU A 179 -0.44 -10.96 13.59
N VAL A 180 -1.76 -10.87 13.70
CA VAL A 180 -2.69 -11.21 12.60
C VAL A 180 -2.44 -10.30 11.40
N LEU A 181 -2.29 -8.99 11.61
CA LEU A 181 -1.96 -8.05 10.54
C LEU A 181 -0.63 -8.37 9.88
N GLY A 182 0.40 -8.69 10.66
CA GLY A 182 1.72 -9.08 10.15
C GLY A 182 1.65 -10.36 9.30
N ILE A 183 0.89 -11.36 9.74
CA ILE A 183 0.66 -12.59 8.97
C ILE A 183 -0.08 -12.27 7.67
N VAL A 184 -1.19 -11.54 7.74
CA VAL A 184 -1.96 -11.14 6.57
C VAL A 184 -1.08 -10.39 5.58
N TRP A 185 -0.40 -9.34 6.05
CA TRP A 185 0.50 -8.52 5.25
C TRP A 185 1.55 -9.36 4.53
N LEU A 186 2.20 -10.29 5.25
CA LEU A 186 3.21 -11.18 4.69
C LEU A 186 2.67 -12.02 3.52
N HIS A 187 1.45 -12.54 3.64
CA HIS A 187 0.84 -13.37 2.59
C HIS A 187 0.24 -12.54 1.44
N PHE A 188 0.00 -11.24 1.65
CA PHE A 188 -0.41 -10.32 0.59
C PHE A 188 0.80 -9.73 -0.18
N LEU A 189 2.02 -9.86 0.34
CA LEU A 189 3.22 -9.22 -0.23
C LEU A 189 3.44 -9.57 -1.72
N PHE A 190 3.26 -10.84 -2.12
CA PHE A 190 3.48 -11.29 -3.51
C PHE A 190 2.20 -11.43 -4.34
N ILE A 191 1.04 -11.01 -3.84
CA ILE A 191 -0.21 -11.22 -4.57
C ILE A 191 -0.24 -10.46 -5.90
N LEU A 192 0.31 -9.24 -5.94
CA LEU A 192 0.39 -8.45 -7.17
C LEU A 192 1.40 -9.05 -8.17
N HIS A 193 2.43 -9.74 -7.67
CA HIS A 193 3.39 -10.48 -8.50
C HIS A 193 2.72 -11.69 -9.16
N GLU A 194 1.89 -12.44 -8.41
CA GLU A 194 1.12 -13.56 -8.94
C GLU A 194 0.05 -13.11 -9.95
N VAL A 195 -0.62 -11.98 -9.71
CA VAL A 195 -1.58 -11.39 -10.67
C VAL A 195 -0.87 -10.95 -11.95
N SER A 196 0.25 -10.24 -11.82
CA SER A 196 0.95 -9.63 -12.95
C SER A 196 1.60 -10.67 -13.87
N ILE A 197 2.22 -11.71 -13.30
CA ILE A 197 3.05 -12.67 -14.04
C ILE A 197 2.26 -13.89 -14.45
N ARG A 198 1.43 -14.45 -13.57
CA ARG A 198 0.74 -15.73 -13.83
C ARG A 198 -0.69 -15.55 -14.33
N HIS A 199 -1.11 -14.32 -14.57
CA HIS A 199 -2.44 -13.94 -15.04
C HIS A 199 -3.58 -14.57 -14.22
N ARG A 200 -3.33 -14.78 -12.91
CA ARG A 200 -4.30 -15.39 -12.00
C ARG A 200 -5.34 -14.36 -11.58
N GLY A 201 -6.59 -14.79 -11.46
CA GLY A 201 -7.60 -14.00 -10.75
C GLY A 201 -7.27 -13.88 -9.26
N VAL A 202 -7.98 -13.01 -8.55
CA VAL A 202 -7.74 -12.64 -7.14
C VAL A 202 -7.52 -13.85 -6.23
N LEU A 203 -8.44 -14.84 -6.25
CA LEU A 203 -8.35 -16.03 -5.41
C LEU A 203 -7.15 -16.92 -5.76
N GLY A 204 -6.87 -17.08 -7.06
CA GLY A 204 -5.72 -17.85 -7.54
C GLY A 204 -4.40 -17.18 -7.17
N ALA A 205 -4.35 -15.85 -7.23
CA ALA A 205 -3.19 -15.07 -6.83
C ALA A 205 -2.97 -15.13 -5.31
N PHE A 206 -4.02 -15.11 -4.50
CA PHE A 206 -3.90 -15.28 -3.06
C PHE A 206 -3.32 -16.65 -2.70
N LYS A 207 -3.85 -17.73 -3.28
CA LYS A 207 -3.30 -19.08 -3.09
C LYS A 207 -1.85 -19.18 -3.57
N GLY A 208 -1.55 -18.57 -4.72
CA GLY A 208 -0.19 -18.50 -5.26
C GLY A 208 0.79 -17.81 -4.31
N SER A 209 0.41 -16.62 -3.82
CA SER A 209 1.20 -15.83 -2.87
C SER A 209 1.42 -16.60 -1.56
N TRP A 210 0.38 -17.28 -1.07
CA TRP A 210 0.49 -18.13 0.11
C TRP A 210 1.53 -19.24 -0.07
N ASP A 211 1.47 -19.95 -1.19
CA ASP A 211 2.41 -21.01 -1.52
C ASP A 211 3.83 -20.47 -1.76
N THR A 212 3.97 -19.25 -2.29
CA THR A 212 5.27 -18.60 -2.55
C THR A 212 6.01 -18.29 -1.25
N VAL A 213 5.29 -17.89 -0.20
CA VAL A 213 5.89 -17.61 1.11
C VAL A 213 6.06 -18.88 1.96
N ARG A 214 5.38 -19.98 1.57
CA ARG A 214 5.39 -21.24 2.33
C ARG A 214 6.78 -21.88 2.31
N GLY A 215 7.48 -21.80 3.43
CA GLY A 215 8.83 -22.37 3.63
C GLY A 215 9.89 -21.34 4.01
N HIS A 216 9.64 -20.04 3.73
CA HIS A 216 10.61 -18.95 3.95
C HIS A 216 10.03 -17.76 4.71
N ARG A 217 8.95 -17.98 5.47
CA ARG A 217 8.16 -16.94 6.16
C ARG A 217 9.03 -15.95 6.93
N LEU A 218 9.96 -16.44 7.75
CA LEU A 218 10.80 -15.58 8.58
C LEU A 218 11.74 -14.70 7.74
N THR A 219 12.37 -15.28 6.73
CA THR A 219 13.32 -14.58 5.86
C THR A 219 12.60 -13.53 5.00
N VAL A 220 11.46 -13.90 4.41
CA VAL A 220 10.62 -12.98 3.62
C VAL A 220 10.04 -11.89 4.51
N ALA A 221 9.61 -12.23 5.73
CA ALA A 221 9.11 -11.26 6.69
C ALA A 221 10.21 -10.26 7.08
N MET A 222 11.41 -10.72 7.41
CA MET A 222 12.53 -9.84 7.76
C MET A 222 12.90 -8.91 6.60
N LEU A 223 13.06 -9.46 5.38
CA LEU A 223 13.34 -8.66 4.19
C LEU A 223 12.23 -7.63 3.95
N GLY A 224 10.97 -8.07 3.99
CA GLY A 224 9.86 -7.19 3.72
C GLY A 224 9.69 -6.10 4.79
N VAL A 225 9.87 -6.43 6.07
CA VAL A 225 9.82 -5.44 7.17
C VAL A 225 10.94 -4.42 6.99
N ALA A 226 12.17 -4.85 6.68
CA ALA A 226 13.29 -3.94 6.44
C ALA A 226 13.01 -2.99 5.26
N LEU A 227 12.53 -3.51 4.13
CA LEU A 227 12.22 -2.71 2.95
C LEU A 227 11.04 -1.75 3.17
N VAL A 228 9.99 -2.19 3.87
CA VAL A 228 8.88 -1.32 4.23
C VAL A 228 9.32 -0.25 5.22
N ALA A 229 10.15 -0.57 6.21
CA ALA A 229 10.69 0.41 7.13
C ALA A 229 11.50 1.48 6.41
N ILE A 230 12.35 1.09 5.44
CA ILE A 230 13.08 2.03 4.59
C ILE A 230 12.11 2.93 3.81
N ARG A 231 11.09 2.34 3.16
CA ARG A 231 10.11 3.11 2.40
C ARG A 231 9.34 4.10 3.28
N MET A 232 8.85 3.65 4.43
CA MET A 232 8.10 4.46 5.38
C MET A 232 8.92 5.62 5.94
N SER A 233 10.22 5.40 6.17
CA SER A 233 11.13 6.44 6.65
C SER A 233 11.24 7.61 5.68
N VAL A 234 11.13 7.36 4.37
CA VAL A 234 11.17 8.40 3.34
C VAL A 234 9.80 9.04 3.12
N SER A 235 8.72 8.26 3.17
CA SER A 235 7.36 8.77 2.93
C SER A 235 6.84 9.69 4.04
N TRP A 236 7.34 9.59 5.28
CA TRP A 236 6.83 10.39 6.42
C TRP A 236 7.02 11.90 6.22
N PHE A 237 8.05 12.32 5.50
CA PHE A 237 8.35 13.74 5.25
C PHE A 237 7.43 14.38 4.20
N ALA A 238 6.61 13.59 3.50
CA ALA A 238 5.82 14.04 2.37
C ALA A 238 4.38 14.47 2.71
N VAL A 239 3.91 14.29 3.96
CA VAL A 239 2.52 14.59 4.34
C VAL A 239 2.42 16.01 4.93
N PRO A 240 1.86 16.98 4.20
CA PRO A 240 1.65 18.33 4.71
C PRO A 240 0.50 18.37 5.71
N SER A 241 0.57 19.33 6.64
CA SER A 241 -0.52 19.59 7.58
C SER A 241 -1.76 20.09 6.84
N THR A 242 -2.90 19.45 7.04
CA THR A 242 -4.18 19.75 6.35
C THR A 242 -4.77 21.13 6.65
N GLY A 243 -4.23 21.88 7.60
CA GLY A 243 -4.73 23.21 8.01
C GLY A 243 -3.71 24.35 7.96
N GLY A 244 -2.55 24.16 7.32
CA GLY A 244 -1.49 25.17 7.27
C GLY A 244 -1.34 25.84 5.90
N HIS A 245 -0.98 27.13 5.86
CA HIS A 245 -0.55 27.79 4.63
C HIS A 245 0.76 27.17 4.12
N TRP A 246 0.83 26.92 2.81
CA TRP A 246 2.03 26.40 2.16
C TRP A 246 3.13 27.45 2.10
N SER A 247 4.19 27.25 2.86
CA SER A 247 5.42 28.01 2.67
C SER A 247 6.16 27.52 1.42
N PRO A 248 6.94 28.39 0.74
CA PRO A 248 7.82 27.97 -0.36
C PRO A 248 8.77 26.82 0.04
N VAL A 249 9.20 26.80 1.31
CA VAL A 249 10.05 25.75 1.88
C VAL A 249 9.32 24.41 1.92
N GLN A 250 8.04 24.39 2.31
CA GLN A 250 7.24 23.15 2.31
C GLN A 250 7.04 22.61 0.90
N ILE A 251 6.80 23.46 -0.10
CA ILE A 251 6.68 23.03 -1.50
C ILE A 251 7.95 22.28 -1.92
N VAL A 252 9.12 22.87 -1.68
CA VAL A 252 10.41 22.25 -2.02
C VAL A 252 10.62 20.93 -1.28
N ILE A 253 10.36 20.88 0.03
CA ILE A 253 10.54 19.66 0.84
C ILE A 253 9.58 18.55 0.40
N THR A 254 8.31 18.87 0.14
CA THR A 254 7.32 17.90 -0.31
C THR A 254 7.68 17.35 -1.70
N SER A 255 8.07 18.21 -2.65
CA SER A 255 8.53 17.76 -3.97
C SER A 255 9.78 16.88 -3.87
N ALA A 256 10.76 17.26 -3.05
CA ALA A 256 11.95 16.44 -2.82
C ALA A 256 11.60 15.08 -2.18
N SER A 257 10.65 15.07 -1.24
CA SER A 257 10.16 13.84 -0.60
C SER A 257 9.43 12.92 -1.58
N ILE A 258 8.64 13.46 -2.52
CA ILE A 258 8.01 12.66 -3.59
C ILE A 258 9.08 12.00 -4.45
N VAL A 259 10.07 12.77 -4.91
CA VAL A 259 11.17 12.24 -5.73
C VAL A 259 11.92 11.14 -4.99
N ALA A 260 12.28 11.38 -3.73
CA ALA A 260 12.96 10.39 -2.90
C ALA A 260 12.09 9.14 -2.68
N SER A 261 10.79 9.30 -2.39
CA SER A 261 9.87 8.19 -2.12
C SER A 261 9.64 7.33 -3.37
N SER A 262 9.48 7.95 -4.53
CA SER A 262 9.36 7.28 -5.83
C SER A 262 10.61 6.48 -6.18
N ILE A 263 11.81 7.05 -5.99
CA ILE A 263 13.08 6.34 -6.20
C ILE A 263 13.15 5.13 -5.27
N VAL A 264 12.97 5.33 -3.96
CA VAL A 264 13.01 4.22 -2.99
C VAL A 264 11.95 3.17 -3.30
N GLY A 265 10.77 3.58 -3.74
CA GLY A 265 9.69 2.70 -4.19
C GLY A 265 10.12 1.78 -5.33
N VAL A 266 10.84 2.31 -6.32
CA VAL A 266 11.40 1.51 -7.43
C VAL A 266 12.42 0.50 -6.94
N PHE A 267 13.35 0.91 -6.08
CA PHE A 267 14.34 -0.01 -5.50
C PHE A 267 13.69 -1.13 -4.70
N VAL A 268 12.72 -0.80 -3.85
CA VAL A 268 11.96 -1.78 -3.06
C VAL A 268 11.19 -2.74 -3.98
N ALA A 269 10.53 -2.22 -5.02
CA ALA A 269 9.80 -3.04 -5.99
C ALA A 269 10.73 -4.00 -6.75
N ALA A 270 11.92 -3.54 -7.17
CA ALA A 270 12.89 -4.38 -7.86
C ALA A 270 13.46 -5.49 -6.96
N ILE A 271 13.76 -5.18 -5.69
CA ILE A 271 14.22 -6.18 -4.72
C ILE A 271 13.13 -7.23 -4.46
N PHE A 272 11.87 -6.83 -4.31
CA PHE A 272 10.76 -7.78 -4.18
C PHE A 272 10.55 -8.62 -5.44
N ALA A 273 10.70 -8.04 -6.62
CA ALA A 273 10.65 -8.77 -7.89
C ALA A 273 11.74 -9.85 -7.95
N ARG A 274 12.98 -9.53 -7.54
CA ARG A 274 14.07 -10.52 -7.46
C ARG A 274 13.84 -11.58 -6.38
N ALA A 275 13.30 -11.19 -5.22
CA ALA A 275 12.90 -12.12 -4.17
C ALA A 275 11.85 -13.11 -4.69
N TYR A 276 10.85 -12.61 -5.43
CA TYR A 276 9.81 -13.43 -6.06
C TYR A 276 10.40 -14.42 -7.08
N ARG A 277 11.29 -13.96 -7.98
CA ARG A 277 11.97 -14.84 -8.95
C ARG A 277 12.78 -15.94 -8.26
N ASN A 278 13.46 -15.62 -7.15
CA ASN A 278 14.23 -16.61 -6.38
C ASN A 278 13.32 -17.67 -5.72
N LEU A 279 12.16 -17.25 -5.19
CA LEU A 279 11.17 -18.15 -4.58
C LEU A 279 10.38 -18.97 -5.62
N ARG A 280 10.31 -18.51 -6.87
CA ARG A 280 9.57 -19.13 -7.98
C ARG A 280 10.47 -19.33 -9.21
N PRO A 281 11.43 -20.27 -9.16
CA PRO A 281 12.33 -20.54 -10.28
C PRO A 281 11.62 -21.16 -11.50
N ASP A 282 10.37 -21.63 -11.33
CA ASP A 282 9.50 -22.10 -12.42
C ASP A 282 9.04 -20.98 -13.36
N VAL A 283 9.17 -19.72 -12.94
CA VAL A 283 8.94 -18.54 -13.78
C VAL A 283 10.20 -18.27 -14.60
N THR A 284 10.35 -18.97 -15.72
CA THR A 284 11.41 -18.73 -16.71
C THR A 284 10.94 -17.75 -17.79
N ASP A 285 11.91 -17.11 -18.47
CA ASP A 285 11.70 -16.01 -19.41
C ASP A 285 10.82 -16.37 -20.65
N GLY A 286 10.45 -17.64 -20.82
CA GLY A 286 9.66 -18.16 -21.95
C GLY A 286 8.15 -18.38 -21.70
N PHE A 287 7.63 -18.03 -20.51
CA PHE A 287 6.19 -18.11 -20.19
C PHE A 287 5.56 -16.75 -19.83
N MET A 288 6.13 -15.67 -20.37
CA MET A 288 5.46 -14.36 -20.48
C MET A 288 5.22 -14.04 -21.96
#